data_AF-A0A377YSL8-F1
#
_entry.id   AF-A0A377YSL8-F1
#
_cell.length_a   1.000
_cell.length_b   1.000
_cell.length_c   1.000
_cell.angle_alpha   90.00
_cell.angle_beta   90.00
_cell.angle_gamma   90.00
#
_symmetry.space_group_name_H-M   'P 1'
#
loop_
_entity.id
_entity.type
_entity.pdbx_description
1 polymer ?
#
loop_
_entity_poly.entity_id
_entity_poly.type
_entity_poly.pdbx_seq_one_letter_code
_entity_poly.pdbx_strand_id
1 'polypeptide(L)'
;MTNVQADIQVDAGNNAWLLTLPEVRIEGELFEECTVVALRTLKDSWYHPDGENYSGPRTLAGRECQISLFWNGGGWGKEQTFVARYTSDLWDRTPELDLTGPDFKLEKVIRGRGVGSWVMQQLICWARTLPAETPVKSIWISPNDEVNPENMTRRDSLWHGVGFRFREGGRQSLPLRVSDLQLPKGRHSP
;
A
#
# COMPACT_ATOMS: atom_id res chain seq x y z
N MET A 1 -2.62 -23.78 18.40
CA MET A 1 -3.21 -23.24 17.15
C MET A 1 -4.10 -22.07 17.56
N THR A 2 -3.80 -20.87 17.09
CA THR A 2 -4.62 -19.67 17.32
C THR A 2 -5.74 -19.65 16.29
N ASN A 3 -7.00 -19.61 16.74
CA ASN A 3 -8.17 -19.59 15.87
C ASN A 3 -8.42 -18.15 15.41
N VAL A 4 -7.99 -17.83 14.19
CA VAL A 4 -8.17 -16.52 13.54
C VAL A 4 -9.16 -16.68 12.39
N GLN A 5 -10.29 -15.98 12.47
CA GLN A 5 -11.27 -15.90 11.38
C GLN A 5 -11.06 -14.59 10.59
N ALA A 6 -11.24 -14.65 9.27
CA ALA A 6 -11.10 -13.53 8.37
C ALA A 6 -12.43 -13.20 7.69
N ASP A 7 -12.91 -11.97 7.85
CA ASP A 7 -14.08 -11.46 7.15
C ASP A 7 -13.62 -10.56 6.01
N ILE A 8 -13.97 -10.92 4.77
CA ILE A 8 -13.58 -10.19 3.56
C ILE A 8 -14.75 -9.30 3.12
N GLN A 9 -14.46 -8.01 2.94
CA GLN A 9 -15.42 -7.03 2.45
C GLN A 9 -15.01 -6.52 1.06
N VAL A 10 -15.95 -6.63 0.12
CA VAL A 10 -15.89 -6.01 -1.21
C VAL A 10 -17.18 -5.24 -1.42
N ASP A 11 -17.14 -3.91 -1.33
CA ASP A 11 -18.25 -3.05 -1.74
C ASP A 11 -18.24 -2.94 -3.26
N ALA A 12 -19.24 -3.53 -3.92
CA ALA A 12 -19.34 -3.62 -5.37
C ALA A 12 -19.35 -2.27 -6.10
N GLY A 13 -19.62 -1.14 -5.41
CA GLY A 13 -19.65 0.20 -6.00
C GLY A 13 -18.38 1.04 -5.82
N ASN A 14 -17.54 0.78 -4.81
CA ASN A 14 -16.48 1.71 -4.38
C ASN A 14 -15.08 1.08 -4.32
N ASN A 15 -14.92 -0.15 -4.81
CA ASN A 15 -13.69 -0.93 -4.67
C ASN A 15 -13.10 -1.40 -6.01
N ALA A 16 -13.64 -0.94 -7.14
CA ALA A 16 -13.12 -1.28 -8.46
C ALA A 16 -12.93 -0.01 -9.30
N TRP A 17 -11.80 0.09 -9.99
CA TRP A 17 -11.48 1.20 -10.87
C TRP A 17 -10.90 0.71 -12.19
N LEU A 18 -11.19 1.45 -13.26
CA LEU A 18 -10.53 1.33 -14.55
C LEU A 18 -9.60 2.53 -14.71
N LEU A 19 -8.29 2.30 -14.72
CA LEU A 19 -7.27 3.33 -14.88
C LEU A 19 -6.74 3.29 -16.31
N THR A 20 -6.95 4.36 -17.07
CA THR A 20 -6.31 4.56 -18.38
C THR A 20 -4.98 5.26 -18.17
N LEU A 21 -3.89 4.55 -18.47
CA LEU A 21 -2.55 5.06 -18.30
C LEU A 21 -2.02 5.56 -19.66
N PRO A 22 -1.62 6.83 -19.78
CA PRO A 22 -1.22 7.40 -21.06
C PRO A 22 0.07 6.77 -21.58
N GLU A 23 0.34 6.96 -22.87
CA GLU A 23 1.66 6.69 -23.43
C GLU A 23 2.72 7.55 -22.74
N VAL A 24 3.86 6.94 -22.39
CA VAL A 24 5.00 7.65 -21.78
C VAL A 24 6.32 7.12 -22.32
N ARG A 25 7.31 8.00 -22.34
CA ARG A 25 8.70 7.61 -22.59
C ARG A 25 9.47 7.62 -21.28
N ILE A 26 10.04 6.48 -20.90
CA ILE A 26 10.83 6.32 -19.68
C ILE A 26 12.17 5.72 -20.07
N GLU A 27 13.27 6.41 -19.74
CA GLU A 27 14.64 5.93 -20.03
C GLU A 27 14.84 5.60 -21.53
N GLY A 28 14.20 6.37 -22.42
CA GLY A 28 14.28 6.18 -23.87
C GLY A 28 13.33 5.12 -24.44
N GLU A 29 12.78 4.24 -23.60
CA GLU A 29 11.80 3.22 -23.97
C GLU A 29 10.39 3.81 -24.03
N LEU A 30 9.67 3.44 -25.10
CA LEU A 30 8.27 3.81 -25.29
C LEU A 30 7.38 2.80 -24.59
N PHE A 31 6.50 3.28 -23.71
CA PHE A 31 5.43 2.49 -23.15
C PHE A 31 4.11 3.01 -23.68
N GLU A 32 3.43 2.20 -24.48
CA GLU A 32 2.11 2.51 -25.04
C GLU A 32 1.07 2.76 -23.94
N GLU A 33 -0.02 3.40 -24.33
CA GLU A 33 -1.22 3.52 -23.50
C GLU A 33 -1.68 2.12 -23.05
N CYS A 34 -2.03 1.97 -21.78
CA CYS A 34 -2.57 0.73 -21.28
C CYS A 34 -3.69 0.94 -20.26
N THR A 35 -4.57 -0.04 -20.16
CA THR A 35 -5.66 -0.03 -19.19
C THR A 35 -5.35 -0.98 -18.05
N VAL A 36 -5.49 -0.49 -16.82
CA VAL A 36 -5.32 -1.25 -15.59
C VAL A 36 -6.66 -1.32 -14.86
N VAL A 37 -7.13 -2.54 -14.57
CA VAL A 37 -8.23 -2.76 -13.64
C VAL A 37 -7.64 -2.85 -12.23
N ALA A 38 -8.09 -1.99 -11.32
CA ALA A 38 -7.67 -2.00 -9.93
C ALA A 38 -8.83 -2.44 -9.04
N LEU A 39 -8.59 -3.40 -8.16
CA LEU A 39 -9.55 -3.90 -7.17
C LEU A 39 -9.00 -3.66 -5.76
N ARG A 40 -9.84 -3.12 -4.86
CA ARG A 40 -9.55 -2.99 -3.44
C ARG A 40 -10.36 -4.00 -2.64
N THR A 41 -9.68 -4.77 -1.81
CA THR A 41 -10.31 -5.71 -0.89
C THR A 41 -9.93 -5.34 0.53
N LEU A 42 -10.90 -5.31 1.43
CA LEU A 42 -10.67 -5.12 2.85
C LEU A 42 -10.89 -6.43 3.58
N LYS A 43 -10.07 -6.71 4.59
CA LYS A 43 -10.21 -7.90 5.41
C LYS A 43 -9.98 -7.57 6.87
N ASP A 44 -10.93 -7.92 7.71
CA ASP A 44 -10.80 -7.82 9.16
C ASP A 44 -10.54 -9.22 9.72
N SER A 45 -9.56 -9.33 10.62
CA SER A 45 -9.23 -10.58 11.30
C SER A 45 -9.54 -10.47 12.78
N TRP A 46 -10.17 -11.52 13.31
CA TRP A 46 -10.67 -11.54 14.68
C TRP A 46 -10.08 -12.71 15.47
N TYR A 47 -9.75 -12.46 16.72
CA TYR A 47 -9.33 -13.49 17.66
C TYR A 47 -10.52 -14.11 18.38
N HIS A 48 -10.50 -15.43 18.46
CA HIS A 48 -11.46 -16.23 19.22
C HIS A 48 -10.76 -16.94 20.39
N PRO A 49 -11.09 -16.61 21.65
CA PRO A 49 -10.53 -17.28 22.82
C PRO A 49 -10.74 -18.80 22.79
N ASP A 50 -11.92 -19.26 22.39
CA ASP A 50 -12.31 -20.69 22.46
C ASP A 50 -12.66 -21.33 21.09
N GLY A 51 -12.23 -20.73 19.98
CA GLY A 51 -12.46 -21.24 18.63
C GLY A 51 -13.83 -20.92 18.01
N GLU A 52 -14.17 -21.62 16.91
CA GLU A 52 -15.31 -21.28 16.03
C GLU A 52 -16.68 -21.27 16.76
N ASN A 53 -16.80 -21.99 17.88
CA ASN A 53 -18.04 -22.07 18.67
C ASN A 53 -18.17 -20.97 19.75
N TYR A 54 -17.22 -20.03 19.85
CA TYR A 54 -17.27 -18.95 20.84
C TYR A 54 -18.29 -17.86 20.45
N SER A 55 -19.31 -17.67 21.30
CA SER A 55 -20.39 -16.69 21.12
C SER A 55 -20.18 -15.37 21.88
N GLY A 56 -19.05 -15.21 22.57
CA GLY A 56 -18.70 -13.98 23.28
C GLY A 56 -18.12 -12.87 22.39
N PRO A 57 -17.81 -11.70 22.95
CA PRO A 57 -17.28 -10.56 22.21
C PRO A 57 -15.93 -10.92 21.57
N ARG A 58 -15.80 -10.66 20.27
CA ARG A 58 -14.57 -10.88 19.50
C ARG A 58 -13.62 -9.71 19.67
N THR A 59 -12.32 -9.98 19.68
CA THR A 59 -11.28 -8.94 19.70
C THR A 59 -10.69 -8.82 18.31
N LEU A 60 -10.60 -7.59 17.78
CA LEU A 60 -9.97 -7.33 16.49
C LEU A 60 -8.47 -7.65 16.59
N ALA A 61 -8.01 -8.63 15.81
CA ALA A 61 -6.60 -9.03 15.75
C ALA A 61 -5.84 -8.23 14.69
N GLY A 62 -6.51 -7.87 13.60
CA GLY A 62 -5.89 -7.10 12.54
C GLY A 62 -6.87 -6.66 11.47
N ARG A 63 -6.37 -5.78 10.59
CA ARG A 63 -7.09 -5.32 9.40
C ARG A 63 -6.13 -5.28 8.23
N GLU A 64 -6.60 -5.60 7.04
CA GLU A 64 -5.82 -5.55 5.80
C GLU A 64 -6.58 -4.75 4.75
N CYS A 65 -5.84 -3.92 4.00
CA CYS A 65 -6.31 -3.33 2.75
C CYS A 65 -5.39 -3.81 1.63
N GLN A 66 -5.98 -4.53 0.69
CA GLN A 66 -5.30 -5.05 -0.47
C GLN A 66 -5.71 -4.27 -1.71
N ILE A 67 -4.76 -3.88 -2.55
CA ILE A 67 -4.98 -3.37 -3.90
C ILE A 67 -4.40 -4.37 -4.89
N SER A 68 -5.23 -4.95 -5.74
CA SER A 68 -4.84 -5.84 -6.83
C SER A 68 -4.99 -5.13 -8.16
N LEU A 69 -3.93 -5.11 -8.96
CA LEU A 69 -3.87 -4.46 -10.27
C LEU A 69 -3.80 -5.52 -11.35
N PHE A 70 -4.63 -5.39 -12.38
CA PHE A 70 -4.71 -6.31 -13.52
C PHE A 70 -4.55 -5.53 -14.83
N TRP A 71 -3.69 -6.00 -15.73
CA TRP A 71 -3.53 -5.38 -17.05
C TRP A 71 -3.16 -6.39 -18.12
N ASN A 72 -3.49 -6.07 -19.36
CA ASN A 72 -3.12 -6.87 -20.53
C ASN A 72 -1.80 -6.32 -21.10
N GLY A 73 -0.69 -6.97 -20.74
CA GLY A 73 0.60 -6.79 -21.41
C GLY A 73 0.85 -7.97 -22.36
N GLY A 74 0.31 -7.93 -23.58
CA GLY A 74 0.68 -8.85 -24.67
C GLY A 74 0.46 -10.36 -24.44
N GLY A 75 -0.43 -10.78 -23.53
CA GLY A 75 -0.69 -12.19 -23.20
C GLY A 75 -1.54 -12.37 -21.93
N TRP A 76 -1.50 -13.55 -21.29
CA TRP A 76 -2.21 -13.88 -20.04
C TRP A 76 -2.16 -12.71 -19.04
N GLY A 77 -3.32 -12.34 -18.50
CA GLY A 77 -3.48 -11.18 -17.62
C GLY A 77 -2.41 -11.13 -16.54
N LYS A 78 -1.68 -10.01 -16.49
CA LYS A 78 -0.67 -9.77 -15.46
C LYS A 78 -1.37 -9.20 -14.24
N GLU A 79 -0.99 -9.71 -13.06
CA GLU A 79 -1.50 -9.26 -11.78
C GLU A 79 -0.36 -8.77 -10.90
N GLN A 80 -0.57 -7.68 -10.16
CA GLN A 80 0.29 -7.26 -9.07
C GLN A 80 -0.53 -6.75 -7.89
N THR A 81 -0.16 -7.19 -6.69
CA THR A 81 -0.93 -6.93 -5.47
C THR A 81 -0.08 -6.22 -4.41
N PHE A 82 -0.70 -5.26 -3.72
CA PHE A 82 -0.13 -4.49 -2.62
C PHE A 82 -1.02 -4.61 -1.39
N VAL A 83 -0.43 -4.85 -0.21
CA VAL A 83 -1.18 -5.06 1.03
C VAL A 83 -0.65 -4.14 2.12
N ALA A 84 -1.54 -3.32 2.67
CA ALA A 84 -1.33 -2.64 3.94
C ALA A 84 -1.96 -3.47 5.06
N ARG A 85 -1.26 -3.64 6.18
CA ARG A 85 -1.69 -4.47 7.30
C ARG A 85 -1.55 -3.73 8.62
N TYR A 86 -2.67 -3.63 9.32
CA TYR A 86 -2.73 -3.26 10.72
C TYR A 86 -2.74 -4.53 11.56
N THR A 87 -1.80 -4.65 12.48
CA THR A 87 -1.77 -5.74 13.46
C THR A 87 -1.90 -5.15 14.86
N SER A 88 -2.81 -5.71 15.65
CA SER A 88 -2.83 -5.53 17.10
C SER A 88 -2.33 -6.83 17.69
N ASP A 89 -1.03 -6.94 17.97
CA ASP A 89 -0.52 -8.16 18.62
C ASP A 89 -1.26 -8.35 19.95
N LEU A 90 -1.78 -9.56 20.13
CA LEU A 90 -2.61 -9.93 21.27
C LEU A 90 -1.77 -10.06 22.55
N TRP A 91 -0.46 -10.28 22.41
CA TRP A 91 0.46 -10.48 23.53
C TRP A 91 1.06 -9.18 24.07
N ASP A 92 1.56 -8.31 23.20
CA ASP A 92 2.18 -7.05 23.62
C ASP A 92 1.24 -5.83 23.49
N ARG A 93 0.07 -6.01 22.85
CA ARG A 93 -0.93 -4.95 22.57
C ARG A 93 -0.35 -3.71 21.88
N THR A 94 0.76 -3.85 21.17
CA THR A 94 1.35 -2.73 20.45
C THR A 94 0.81 -2.74 19.03
N PRO A 95 -0.19 -1.89 18.71
CA PRO A 95 -0.68 -1.81 17.35
C PRO A 95 0.42 -1.26 16.43
N GLU A 96 0.58 -1.84 15.26
CA GLU A 96 1.46 -1.31 14.22
C GLU A 96 0.78 -1.41 12.86
N LEU A 97 1.02 -0.41 12.00
CA LEU A 97 0.63 -0.41 10.60
C LEU A 97 1.85 -0.66 9.71
N ASP A 98 1.87 -1.80 9.02
CA ASP A 98 2.75 -2.03 7.87
C ASP A 98 2.04 -1.52 6.60
N LEU A 99 2.41 -0.32 6.12
CA LEU A 99 1.67 0.36 5.05
C LEU A 99 1.85 -0.28 3.67
N THR A 100 3.01 -0.87 3.39
CA THR A 100 3.37 -1.32 2.03
C THR A 100 3.88 -2.75 1.95
N GLY A 101 4.00 -3.44 3.09
CA GLY A 101 4.68 -4.72 3.16
C GLY A 101 6.19 -4.58 2.89
N PRO A 102 6.88 -5.70 2.61
CA PRO A 102 8.33 -5.72 2.49
C PRO A 102 8.85 -4.99 1.24
N ASP A 103 8.11 -5.00 0.12
CA ASP A 103 8.55 -4.43 -1.16
C ASP A 103 7.41 -3.68 -1.87
N PHE A 104 7.58 -2.36 -2.07
CA PHE A 104 6.69 -1.56 -2.91
C PHE A 104 7.33 -1.28 -4.27
N LYS A 105 7.08 -2.15 -5.25
CA LYS A 105 7.66 -2.05 -6.59
C LYS A 105 6.63 -2.33 -7.65
N LEU A 106 6.37 -1.34 -8.51
CA LEU A 106 5.46 -1.52 -9.64
C LEU A 106 6.10 -2.33 -10.78
N GLU A 107 5.31 -2.95 -11.64
CA GLU A 107 5.79 -3.48 -12.91
C GLU A 107 6.22 -2.37 -13.89
N LYS A 108 7.26 -2.61 -14.71
CA LYS A 108 7.86 -1.56 -15.57
C LYS A 108 6.82 -0.91 -16.49
N VAL A 109 5.93 -1.73 -17.05
CA VAL A 109 4.86 -1.34 -17.98
C VAL A 109 3.73 -0.50 -17.36
N ILE A 110 3.72 -0.28 -16.04
CA ILE A 110 2.75 0.60 -15.36
C ILE A 110 3.44 1.71 -14.54
N ARG A 111 4.78 1.75 -14.52
CA ARG A 111 5.56 2.80 -13.87
C ARG A 111 5.44 4.14 -14.61
N GLY A 112 5.80 5.21 -13.90
CA GLY A 112 5.90 6.57 -14.44
C GLY A 112 4.57 7.25 -14.75
N ARG A 113 3.44 6.60 -14.49
CA ARG A 113 2.08 7.04 -14.88
C ARG A 113 1.15 7.31 -13.70
N GLY A 114 1.73 7.62 -12.53
CA GLY A 114 0.97 7.95 -11.32
C GLY A 114 0.34 6.77 -10.58
N VAL A 115 0.42 5.54 -11.11
CA VAL A 115 -0.16 4.33 -10.49
C VAL A 115 0.32 4.13 -9.05
N GLY A 116 1.61 4.33 -8.78
CA GLY A 116 2.18 4.12 -7.45
C GLY A 116 1.62 5.12 -6.43
N SER A 117 1.48 6.38 -6.83
CA SER A 117 0.82 7.41 -6.03
C SER A 117 -0.66 7.08 -5.82
N TRP A 118 -1.36 6.60 -6.84
CA TRP A 118 -2.75 6.19 -6.73
C TRP A 118 -2.93 5.02 -5.75
N VAL A 119 -2.08 3.98 -5.82
CA VAL A 119 -2.10 2.86 -4.86
C VAL A 119 -1.87 3.38 -3.45
N MET A 120 -0.83 4.20 -3.24
CA MET A 120 -0.55 4.78 -1.92
C MET A 120 -1.70 5.64 -1.39
N GLN A 121 -2.37 6.39 -2.25
CA GLN A 121 -3.56 7.15 -1.87
C GLN A 121 -4.65 6.22 -1.33
N GLN A 122 -4.93 5.08 -2.00
CA GLN A 122 -5.93 4.13 -1.52
C GLN A 122 -5.55 3.52 -0.16
N LEU A 123 -4.29 3.10 -0.02
CA LEU A 123 -3.78 2.52 1.22
C LEU A 123 -3.81 3.53 2.38
N ILE A 124 -3.45 4.80 2.13
CA ILE A 124 -3.46 5.86 3.14
C ILE A 124 -4.88 6.27 3.52
N CYS A 125 -5.79 6.37 2.55
CA CYS A 125 -7.20 6.63 2.84
C CYS A 125 -7.79 5.56 3.76
N TRP A 126 -7.46 4.29 3.52
CA TRP A 126 -7.84 3.22 4.43
C TRP A 126 -7.12 3.32 5.78
N ALA A 127 -5.81 3.55 5.80
CA ALA A 127 -5.01 3.64 7.02
C ALA A 127 -5.51 4.74 7.97
N ARG A 128 -6.01 5.86 7.44
CA ARG A 128 -6.60 6.97 8.22
C ARG A 128 -7.89 6.61 8.95
N THR A 129 -8.47 5.43 8.69
CA THR A 129 -9.59 4.89 9.47
C THR A 129 -9.13 4.19 10.77
N LEU A 130 -7.82 3.98 10.92
CA LEU A 130 -7.19 3.43 12.13
C LEU A 130 -6.94 4.53 13.18
N PRO A 131 -6.65 4.18 14.44
CA PRO A 131 -6.28 5.17 15.45
C PRO A 131 -5.12 6.06 15.00
N ALA A 132 -5.27 7.37 15.17
CA ALA A 132 -4.30 8.37 14.70
C ALA A 132 -2.87 8.15 15.24
N GLU A 133 -2.78 7.67 16.49
CA GLU A 133 -1.51 7.42 17.17
C GLU A 133 -0.84 6.09 16.78
N THR A 134 -1.49 5.26 15.94
CA THR A 134 -0.90 3.99 15.52
C THR A 134 0.44 4.23 14.82
N PRO A 135 1.54 3.64 15.32
CA PRO A 135 2.83 3.73 14.67
C PRO A 135 2.79 3.03 13.30
N VAL A 136 3.42 3.67 12.33
CA VAL A 136 3.68 3.12 11.00
C VAL A 136 5.05 2.47 11.03
N LYS A 137 5.11 1.21 10.61
CA LYS A 137 6.34 0.44 10.52
C LYS A 137 7.36 1.19 9.67
N SER A 138 8.60 1.23 10.15
CA SER A 138 9.69 1.89 9.44
C SER A 138 10.02 1.15 8.14
N ILE A 139 10.31 1.92 7.10
CA ILE A 139 10.70 1.40 5.79
C ILE A 139 12.19 1.59 5.53
N TRP A 140 12.73 0.78 4.62
CA TRP A 140 14.09 0.89 4.11
C TRP A 140 14.07 1.22 2.62
N ILE A 141 14.76 2.28 2.23
CA ILE A 141 14.94 2.59 0.81
C ILE A 141 16.07 1.74 0.21
N SER A 142 15.85 1.22 -1.00
CA SER A 142 16.81 0.36 -1.68
C SER A 142 17.96 1.17 -2.29
N PRO A 143 19.23 0.72 -2.17
CA PRO A 143 20.34 1.31 -2.91
C PRO A 143 20.22 1.11 -4.43
N ASN A 144 19.44 0.11 -4.88
CA ASN A 144 19.24 -0.14 -6.31
C ASN A 144 18.53 1.02 -7.01
N ASP A 145 17.73 1.80 -6.28
CA ASP A 145 17.06 2.98 -6.82
C ASP A 145 18.04 4.13 -7.07
N GLU A 146 19.22 4.13 -6.43
CA GLU A 146 20.27 5.14 -6.57
C GLU A 146 21.10 4.97 -7.86
N VAL A 147 21.00 3.79 -8.52
CA VAL A 147 21.70 3.51 -9.78
C VAL A 147 21.21 4.40 -10.92
N ASN A 148 19.93 4.80 -10.88
CA ASN A 148 19.34 5.69 -11.87
C ASN A 148 18.77 6.95 -11.17
N PRO A 149 19.28 8.16 -11.49
CA PRO A 149 18.82 9.42 -10.89
C PRO A 149 17.30 9.65 -10.97
N GLU A 150 16.65 9.18 -12.04
CA GLU A 150 15.19 9.30 -12.17
C GLU A 150 14.45 8.38 -11.21
N ASN A 151 14.95 7.15 -10.99
CA ASN A 151 14.35 6.22 -10.02
C ASN A 151 14.52 6.72 -8.60
N MET A 152 15.71 7.22 -8.26
CA MET A 152 15.97 7.90 -6.98
C MET A 152 15.00 9.06 -6.77
N THR A 153 14.85 9.95 -7.76
CA THR A 153 13.93 11.11 -7.68
C THR A 153 12.47 10.67 -7.49
N ARG A 154 12.01 9.65 -8.22
CA ARG A 154 10.64 9.13 -8.11
C ARG A 154 10.38 8.50 -6.74
N ARG A 155 11.32 7.67 -6.27
CA ARG A 155 11.29 7.03 -4.95
C ARG A 155 11.19 8.10 -3.86
N ASP A 156 12.09 9.08 -3.90
CA ASP A 156 12.15 10.13 -2.88
C ASP A 156 10.89 10.99 -2.91
N SER A 157 10.41 11.36 -4.10
CA SER A 157 9.15 12.11 -4.24
C SER A 157 7.96 11.35 -3.66
N LEU A 158 7.89 10.03 -3.88
CA LEU A 158 6.80 9.19 -3.36
C LEU A 158 6.85 9.12 -1.83
N TRP A 159 7.98 8.72 -1.25
CA TRP A 159 8.07 8.49 0.18
C TRP A 159 7.96 9.79 0.99
N HIS A 160 8.63 10.87 0.56
CA HIS A 160 8.47 12.17 1.19
C HIS A 160 7.05 12.72 1.01
N GLY A 161 6.45 12.48 -0.16
CA GLY A 161 5.09 12.93 -0.48
C GLY A 161 4.01 12.28 0.39
N VAL A 162 4.27 11.10 0.98
CA VAL A 162 3.35 10.43 1.89
C VAL A 162 3.69 10.62 3.37
N GLY A 163 4.75 11.38 3.68
CA GLY A 163 5.11 11.75 5.04
C GLY A 163 6.36 11.06 5.60
N PHE A 164 6.91 10.03 4.95
CA PHE A 164 8.17 9.43 5.41
C PHE A 164 9.33 10.42 5.33
N ARG A 165 10.20 10.35 6.33
CA ARG A 165 11.41 11.15 6.43
C ARG A 165 12.60 10.24 6.69
N PHE A 166 13.77 10.64 6.20
CA PHE A 166 15.01 9.89 6.34
C PHE A 166 16.09 10.81 6.91
N ARG A 167 17.02 10.25 7.69
CA ARG A 167 18.22 10.99 8.09
C ARG A 167 19.11 11.19 6.87
N GLU A 168 19.90 12.26 6.88
CA GLU A 168 20.93 12.46 5.86
C GLU A 168 21.88 11.25 5.82
N GLY A 169 22.07 10.67 4.63
CA GLY A 169 22.85 9.43 4.45
C GLY A 169 22.21 8.15 5.02
N GLY A 170 21.04 8.24 5.65
CA GLY A 170 20.30 7.11 6.22
C GLY A 170 19.32 6.49 5.23
N ARG A 171 19.15 5.16 5.30
CA ARG A 171 18.18 4.42 4.47
C ARG A 171 16.92 3.97 5.21
N GLN A 172 16.94 4.01 6.54
CA GLN A 172 15.78 3.71 7.36
C GLN A 172 14.97 4.98 7.60
N SER A 173 13.64 4.89 7.48
CA SER A 173 12.77 6.01 7.79
C SER A 173 12.78 6.33 9.29
N LEU A 174 12.56 7.60 9.61
CA LEU A 174 12.24 8.06 10.95
C LEU A 174 10.84 7.54 11.38
N PRO A 175 10.56 7.50 12.69
CA PRO A 175 9.23 7.16 13.20
C PRO A 175 8.14 8.01 12.56
N LEU A 176 7.00 7.38 12.26
CA LEU A 176 5.84 7.99 11.61
C LEU A 176 4.57 7.41 12.23
N ARG A 177 3.51 8.21 12.37
CA ARG A 177 2.19 7.74 12.81
C ARG A 177 1.16 7.86 11.71
N VAL A 178 0.00 7.21 11.88
CA VAL A 178 -1.14 7.33 10.95
C VAL A 178 -1.56 8.79 10.76
N SER A 179 -1.55 9.61 11.81
CA SER A 179 -1.83 11.06 11.75
C SER A 179 -0.90 11.84 10.82
N ASP A 180 0.33 11.36 10.67
CA ASP A 180 1.39 12.06 9.94
C ASP A 180 1.39 11.70 8.44
N LEU A 181 0.65 10.65 8.05
CA LEU A 181 0.53 10.22 6.66
C LEU A 181 -0.13 11.30 5.81
N GLN A 182 0.49 11.59 4.67
CA GLN A 182 0.02 12.59 3.71
C GLN A 182 -0.47 11.93 2.45
N LEU A 183 -1.48 12.51 1.80
CA LEU A 183 -1.85 12.05 0.47
C LEU A 183 -0.78 12.55 -0.52
N PRO A 184 -0.31 11.69 -1.45
CA PRO A 184 0.62 12.12 -2.47
C PRO A 184 0.05 13.33 -3.23
N LYS A 185 0.81 14.42 -3.28
CA LYS A 185 0.42 15.57 -4.11
C LYS A 185 0.63 15.23 -5.57
N GLY A 186 -0.38 15.47 -6.41
CA GLY A 186 -0.22 15.39 -7.86
C GLY A 186 0.76 16.46 -8.33
N ARG A 187 1.47 16.20 -9.44
CA ARG A 187 2.33 17.21 -10.09
C ARG A 187 1.57 18.48 -10.53
N HIS A 188 0.25 18.43 -10.52
CA HIS A 188 -0.66 19.52 -10.91
C HIS A 188 -1.61 19.95 -9.80
N SER A 189 -1.36 19.58 -8.54
CA SER A 189 -2.10 20.12 -7.41
C SER A 189 -1.48 21.48 -7.03
N PRO A 190 -2.27 22.58 -6.99
CA PRO A 190 -1.77 23.89 -6.60
C PRO A 190 -1.21 23.92 -5.17
#